data_AF-A0A8H4Z5P5-F1
#
_entry.id   AF-A0A8H4Z5P5-F1
#
_cell.length_a   1.000
_cell.length_b   1.000
_cell.length_c   1.000
_cell.angle_alpha   90.00
_cell.angle_beta   90.00
_cell.angle_gamma   90.00
#
_symmetry.space_group_name_H-M   'P 1'
#
loop_
_entity.id
_entity.type
_entity.pdbx_description
1 polymer ?
#
loop_
_entity_poly.entity_id
_entity_poly.type
_entity_poly.pdbx_seq_one_letter_code
_entity_poly.pdbx_strand_id
1 'polypeptide(L)'
;METAPQLEIPPGEAVKAVKLINPVNFGPAILERFMAPAVPGLETFKSSPSLSFLIEHESGRKLVFDLGIRKDYNNYSPSIVKYLPTTKYTIEVAGNVADILQDNGVPLAEIEAVIWSHWHWDHIGDPSSFPHLTDLVVGPGFKDAMLPGAPANPESPIQESDYANRNLREISFQGPDSLKIGQFPAFDYFGDGSFYLLDSPGHAVGHLCGLARTTTSPDTFILMGGDVCHYAGIFRPSKFLPVPDTISPHPCHPHEDGVLCPGEAFERLQKSRGRAPTDTLFDLTFGLDLELASKTTKQLQELDCNENIFVVVAHDSTVRDGVPHFPKSLNDWKERGFGKGLKWAFLRDLEKYWESEGLLESRKDLDEKARS
;
A
#
# COMPACT_ATOMS: atom_id res chain seq x y z
N MET A 1 -25.56 -0.84 -6.63
CA MET A 1 -24.48 0.14 -6.35
C MET A 1 -25.08 1.22 -5.46
N GLU A 2 -24.50 1.45 -4.28
CA GLU A 2 -24.86 2.60 -3.46
C GLU A 2 -24.23 3.88 -4.03
N THR A 3 -24.85 5.03 -3.80
CA THR A 3 -24.26 6.31 -4.20
C THR A 3 -22.94 6.51 -3.48
N ALA A 4 -21.87 6.80 -4.24
CA ALA A 4 -20.57 7.12 -3.67
C ALA A 4 -20.70 8.31 -2.71
N PRO A 5 -20.04 8.26 -1.54
CA PRO A 5 -20.04 9.39 -0.62
C PRO A 5 -19.40 10.61 -1.28
N GLN A 6 -19.95 11.79 -1.02
CA GLN A 6 -19.33 13.03 -1.43
C GLN A 6 -18.06 13.26 -0.59
N LEU A 7 -16.91 13.17 -1.24
CA LEU A 7 -15.62 13.39 -0.60
C LEU A 7 -15.22 14.85 -0.77
N GLU A 8 -15.27 15.62 0.32
CA GLU A 8 -14.76 16.99 0.34
C GLU A 8 -13.29 16.96 0.78
N ILE A 9 -12.39 17.31 -0.13
CA ILE A 9 -10.98 17.55 0.15
C ILE A 9 -10.76 19.05 0.00
N PRO A 10 -10.14 19.75 0.97
CA PRO A 10 -9.87 21.18 0.84
C PRO A 10 -9.13 21.50 -0.46
N PRO A 11 -9.38 22.66 -1.09
CA PRO A 11 -8.58 23.11 -2.21
C PRO A 11 -7.12 23.30 -1.77
N GLY A 12 -6.18 23.13 -2.68
CA GLY A 12 -4.76 23.26 -2.40
C GLY A 12 -3.91 23.08 -3.64
N GLU A 13 -2.60 23.07 -3.43
CA GLU A 13 -1.61 22.86 -4.49
C GLU A 13 -1.38 21.37 -4.77
N ALA A 14 -0.77 21.07 -5.92
CA ALA A 14 -0.28 19.71 -6.21
C ALA A 14 1.18 19.57 -5.74
N VAL A 15 1.56 18.37 -5.30
CA VAL A 15 2.99 18.06 -5.15
C VAL A 15 3.65 18.06 -6.52
N LYS A 16 4.94 18.42 -6.57
CA LYS A 16 5.74 18.39 -7.79
C LYS A 16 5.86 16.98 -8.37
N ALA A 17 6.04 15.97 -7.51
CA ALA A 17 6.09 14.58 -7.92
C ALA A 17 5.76 13.62 -6.78
N VAL A 18 5.07 12.53 -7.12
CA VAL A 18 5.03 11.27 -6.36
C VAL A 18 5.76 10.22 -7.17
N LYS A 19 6.77 9.57 -6.60
CA LYS A 19 7.57 8.53 -7.27
C LYS A 19 7.56 7.25 -6.43
N LEU A 20 7.05 6.16 -6.99
CA LEU A 20 7.02 4.86 -6.33
C LEU A 20 8.41 4.20 -6.38
N ILE A 21 8.90 3.73 -5.25
CA ILE A 21 10.14 2.98 -5.09
C ILE A 21 9.75 1.56 -4.69
N ASN A 22 10.31 0.56 -5.37
CA ASN A 22 10.15 -0.85 -5.00
C ASN A 22 11.48 -1.39 -4.46
N PRO A 23 11.84 -1.10 -3.21
CA PRO A 23 13.12 -1.54 -2.65
C PRO A 23 13.15 -3.05 -2.40
N VAL A 24 12.00 -3.68 -2.18
CA VAL A 24 11.94 -5.05 -1.67
C VAL A 24 10.83 -5.86 -2.31
N ASN A 25 11.13 -7.13 -2.60
CA ASN A 25 10.14 -8.15 -2.87
C ASN A 25 10.36 -9.34 -1.93
N PHE A 26 9.29 -9.95 -1.43
CA PHE A 26 9.42 -11.10 -0.54
C PHE A 26 8.25 -12.08 -0.68
N GLY A 27 8.47 -13.32 -0.27
CA GLY A 27 7.46 -14.36 -0.29
C GLY A 27 8.04 -15.78 -0.20
N PRO A 28 7.23 -16.83 -0.33
CA PRO A 28 5.80 -16.76 -0.59
C PRO A 28 5.01 -16.33 0.65
N ALA A 29 4.10 -15.35 0.50
CA ALA A 29 3.15 -14.99 1.55
C ALA A 29 2.06 -16.06 1.64
N ILE A 30 1.83 -16.61 2.84
CA ILE A 30 0.79 -17.61 3.10
C ILE A 30 -0.51 -16.87 3.44
N LEU A 31 -1.51 -16.93 2.55
CA LEU A 31 -2.62 -15.97 2.58
C LEU A 31 -3.56 -16.15 3.78
N GLU A 32 -3.74 -17.38 4.25
CA GLU A 32 -4.56 -17.67 5.45
C GLU A 32 -4.07 -16.97 6.73
N ARG A 33 -2.80 -16.53 6.76
CA ARG A 33 -2.27 -15.73 7.88
C ARG A 33 -2.76 -14.29 7.89
N PHE A 34 -3.16 -13.76 6.74
CA PHE A 34 -3.43 -12.34 6.55
C PHE A 34 -4.88 -12.05 6.19
N MET A 35 -5.55 -13.01 5.54
CA MET A 35 -6.89 -12.80 5.04
C MET A 35 -7.71 -14.09 4.86
N ALA A 36 -9.04 -13.94 4.94
CA ALA A 36 -10.01 -15.03 4.88
C ALA A 36 -11.32 -14.56 4.21
N PRO A 37 -12.24 -15.46 3.81
CA PRO A 37 -12.06 -16.91 3.68
C PRO A 37 -11.14 -17.26 2.51
N ALA A 38 -10.64 -18.49 2.43
CA ALA A 38 -9.78 -18.91 1.32
C ALA A 38 -10.49 -18.80 -0.05
N VAL A 39 -9.70 -18.57 -1.11
CA VAL A 39 -10.13 -18.67 -2.50
C VAL A 39 -9.53 -19.95 -3.10
N PRO A 40 -10.31 -20.83 -3.75
CA PRO A 40 -9.80 -22.06 -4.31
C PRO A 40 -8.62 -21.84 -5.28
N GLY A 41 -7.52 -22.54 -5.05
CA GLY A 41 -6.31 -22.47 -5.89
C GLY A 41 -5.42 -21.26 -5.62
N LEU A 42 -5.75 -20.42 -4.62
CA LEU A 42 -5.01 -19.24 -4.21
C LEU A 42 -4.61 -19.33 -2.73
N GLU A 43 -3.56 -20.07 -2.45
CA GLU A 43 -3.05 -20.31 -1.09
C GLU A 43 -1.87 -19.39 -0.73
N THR A 44 -1.11 -18.96 -1.74
CA THR A 44 0.09 -18.14 -1.56
C THR A 44 0.23 -17.07 -2.63
N PHE A 45 0.78 -15.91 -2.26
CA PHE A 45 1.39 -15.02 -3.24
C PHE A 45 2.88 -15.31 -3.31
N LYS A 46 3.38 -15.61 -4.52
CA LYS A 46 4.79 -15.96 -4.73
C LYS A 46 5.73 -14.83 -4.31
N SER A 47 5.36 -13.60 -4.61
CA SER A 47 6.18 -12.41 -4.37
C SER A 47 5.27 -11.19 -4.18
N SER A 48 5.37 -10.56 -3.01
CA SER A 48 4.75 -9.29 -2.67
C SER A 48 5.81 -8.20 -2.58
N PRO A 49 5.53 -6.96 -3.05
CA PRO A 49 6.42 -5.84 -2.80
C PRO A 49 6.34 -5.39 -1.33
N SER A 50 7.33 -4.63 -0.86
CA SER A 50 7.10 -3.59 0.13
C SER A 50 7.42 -2.25 -0.51
N LEU A 51 6.37 -1.48 -0.81
CA LEU A 51 6.47 -0.23 -1.58
C LEU A 51 6.82 0.96 -0.68
N SER A 52 7.67 1.84 -1.21
CA SER A 52 8.01 3.13 -0.61
C SER A 52 7.77 4.26 -1.62
N PHE A 53 7.76 5.51 -1.18
CA PHE A 53 7.51 6.65 -2.08
C PHE A 53 8.43 7.81 -1.78
N LEU A 54 8.95 8.46 -2.83
CA LEU A 54 9.52 9.81 -2.75
C LEU A 54 8.45 10.83 -3.13
N ILE A 55 8.22 11.80 -2.26
CA ILE A 55 7.30 12.91 -2.48
C ILE A 55 8.13 14.19 -2.59
N GLU A 56 7.97 14.92 -3.69
CA GLU A 56 8.66 16.19 -3.94
C GLU A 56 7.64 17.33 -3.93
N HIS A 57 7.88 18.34 -3.11
CA HIS A 57 7.06 19.55 -3.05
C HIS A 57 7.61 20.63 -4.01
N GLU A 58 6.76 21.55 -4.48
CA GLU A 58 7.16 22.62 -5.40
C GLU A 58 8.24 23.55 -4.80
N SER A 59 8.26 23.71 -3.48
CA SER A 59 9.33 24.47 -2.79
C SER A 59 10.69 23.76 -2.77
N GLY A 60 10.78 22.52 -3.28
CA GLY A 60 11.99 21.70 -3.27
C GLY A 60 12.17 20.79 -2.04
N ARG A 61 11.28 20.87 -1.04
CA ARG A 61 11.22 19.96 0.12
C ARG A 61 10.89 18.55 -0.34
N LYS A 62 11.49 17.53 0.29
CA LYS A 62 11.30 16.11 -0.08
C LYS A 62 11.03 15.25 1.13
N LEU A 63 10.08 14.33 0.98
CA LEU A 63 9.72 13.32 1.98
C LEU A 63 9.89 11.94 1.40
N VAL A 64 10.22 10.98 2.27
CA VAL A 64 10.14 9.56 1.95
C VAL A 64 9.03 8.94 2.79
N PHE A 65 8.12 8.19 2.17
CA PHE A 65 7.06 7.44 2.84
C PHE A 65 7.40 5.95 2.79
N ASP A 66 7.64 5.36 3.96
CA ASP A 66 8.20 4.04 4.22
C ASP A 66 9.61 3.80 3.62
N LEU A 67 10.30 2.78 4.13
CA LEU A 67 11.66 2.41 3.75
C LEU A 67 11.80 0.93 3.34
N GLY A 68 10.71 0.16 3.40
CA GLY A 68 10.75 -1.27 3.12
C GLY A 68 11.49 -2.06 4.19
N ILE A 69 12.25 -3.06 3.74
CA ILE A 69 13.10 -3.92 4.58
C ILE A 69 14.56 -3.47 4.43
N ARG A 70 15.27 -3.29 5.53
CA ARG A 70 16.70 -2.94 5.50
C ARG A 70 17.51 -4.01 4.76
N LYS A 71 18.49 -3.58 3.99
CA LYS A 71 19.38 -4.46 3.21
C LYS A 71 20.13 -5.47 4.07
N ASP A 72 20.48 -5.08 5.28
CA ASP A 72 21.15 -5.90 6.28
C ASP A 72 20.17 -6.34 7.39
N TYR A 73 19.02 -6.91 7.04
CA TYR A 73 17.91 -7.24 7.96
C TYR A 73 18.28 -8.16 9.13
N ASN A 74 19.47 -8.77 9.13
CA ASN A 74 20.04 -9.45 10.28
C ASN A 74 20.47 -8.50 11.42
N ASN A 75 20.52 -7.19 11.16
CA ASN A 75 20.83 -6.12 12.10
C ASN A 75 19.57 -5.37 12.57
N TYR A 76 18.37 -5.89 12.29
CA TYR A 76 17.17 -5.42 12.98
C TYR A 76 17.26 -5.61 14.50
N SER A 77 16.25 -5.11 15.22
CA SER A 77 16.09 -5.43 16.63
C SER A 77 16.12 -6.95 16.89
N PRO A 78 16.58 -7.39 18.08
CA PRO A 78 16.69 -8.82 18.38
C PRO A 78 15.38 -9.60 18.20
N SER A 79 14.24 -8.97 18.52
CA SER A 79 12.91 -9.56 18.35
C SER A 79 12.60 -9.86 16.87
N ILE A 80 12.89 -8.93 15.97
CA ILE A 80 12.68 -9.09 14.53
C ILE A 80 13.68 -10.10 13.93
N VAL A 81 14.96 -10.03 14.30
CA VAL A 81 15.98 -11.00 13.83
C VAL A 81 15.59 -12.44 14.18
N LYS A 82 14.98 -12.65 15.35
CA LYS A 82 14.45 -13.95 15.76
C LYS A 82 13.17 -14.34 15.01
N TYR A 83 12.34 -13.37 14.66
CA TYR A 83 11.06 -13.59 13.96
C TYR A 83 11.24 -13.94 12.48
N LEU A 84 12.10 -13.23 11.75
CA LEU A 84 12.23 -13.35 10.29
C LEU A 84 12.41 -14.80 9.80
N PRO A 85 13.27 -15.65 10.40
CA PRO A 85 13.40 -17.04 9.95
C PRO A 85 12.12 -17.88 10.07
N THR A 86 11.18 -17.50 10.94
CA THR A 86 9.90 -18.21 11.13
C THR A 86 8.90 -17.95 10.01
N THR A 87 9.07 -16.85 9.27
CA THR A 87 8.22 -16.47 8.13
C THR A 87 8.36 -17.44 6.96
N LYS A 88 9.57 -17.99 6.78
CA LYS A 88 10.02 -18.76 5.60
C LYS A 88 10.00 -17.95 4.29
N TYR A 89 10.05 -16.62 4.38
CA TYR A 89 10.16 -15.76 3.22
C TYR A 89 11.57 -15.79 2.64
N THR A 90 11.65 -15.90 1.32
CA THR A 90 12.76 -15.38 0.54
C THR A 90 12.59 -13.86 0.48
N ILE A 91 13.56 -13.12 1.02
CA ILE A 91 13.55 -11.66 1.05
C ILE A 91 14.60 -11.15 0.06
N GLU A 92 14.15 -10.40 -0.94
CA GLU A 92 14.97 -9.81 -1.99
C GLU A 92 15.00 -8.29 -1.81
N VAL A 93 16.08 -7.77 -1.23
CA VAL A 93 16.28 -6.32 -1.05
C VAL A 93 17.21 -5.79 -2.14
N ALA A 94 16.71 -4.86 -2.98
CA ALA A 94 17.50 -4.22 -4.03
C ALA A 94 18.58 -3.29 -3.42
N GLY A 95 18.23 -2.62 -2.32
CA GLY A 95 19.08 -1.73 -1.54
C GLY A 95 18.25 -1.08 -0.43
N ASN A 96 18.89 -0.36 0.49
CA ASN A 96 18.14 0.57 1.33
C ASN A 96 17.52 1.64 0.42
N VAL A 97 16.37 2.22 0.79
CA VAL A 97 15.79 3.33 0.02
C VAL A 97 16.79 4.49 -0.12
N ALA A 98 17.63 4.74 0.88
CA ALA A 98 18.73 5.69 0.79
C ALA A 98 19.73 5.37 -0.35
N ASP A 99 20.13 4.10 -0.50
CA ASP A 99 21.01 3.66 -1.59
C ASP A 99 20.36 3.98 -2.95
N ILE A 100 19.08 3.59 -3.11
CA ILE A 100 18.31 3.79 -4.34
C ILE A 100 18.20 5.27 -4.71
N LEU A 101 17.98 6.14 -3.72
CA LEU A 101 17.91 7.60 -3.91
C LEU A 101 19.27 8.15 -4.38
N GLN A 102 20.37 7.77 -3.72
CA GLN A 102 21.70 8.25 -4.06
C GLN A 102 22.16 7.77 -5.45
N ASP A 103 21.90 6.50 -5.79
CA ASP A 103 22.25 5.91 -7.08
C ASP A 103 21.54 6.62 -8.26
N ASN A 104 20.42 7.29 -7.99
CA ASN A 104 19.67 8.09 -8.96
C ASN A 104 19.86 9.60 -8.77
N GLY A 105 20.89 10.00 -8.04
CA GLY A 105 21.31 11.40 -7.92
C GLY A 105 20.47 12.27 -7.00
N VAL A 106 19.70 11.69 -6.07
CA VAL A 106 18.99 12.44 -5.02
C VAL A 106 19.87 12.51 -3.77
N PRO A 107 20.38 13.68 -3.37
CA PRO A 107 21.17 13.81 -2.16
C PRO A 107 20.31 13.59 -0.92
N LEU A 108 20.74 12.71 -0.01
CA LEU A 108 19.98 12.39 1.21
C LEU A 108 19.79 13.60 2.15
N ALA A 109 20.69 14.59 2.07
CA ALA A 109 20.55 15.84 2.81
C ALA A 109 19.37 16.71 2.36
N GLU A 110 18.76 16.41 1.21
CA GLU A 110 17.53 17.06 0.73
C GLU A 110 16.25 16.37 1.23
N ILE A 111 16.36 15.20 1.84
CA ILE A 111 15.23 14.50 2.46
C ILE A 111 15.02 15.06 3.85
N GLU A 112 13.97 15.87 4.02
CA GLU A 112 13.70 16.52 5.30
C GLU A 112 13.10 15.55 6.32
N ALA A 113 12.32 14.57 5.85
CA ALA A 113 11.71 13.57 6.73
C ALA A 113 11.50 12.22 6.05
N VAL A 114 11.64 11.17 6.84
CA VAL A 114 11.09 9.84 6.57
C VAL A 114 9.80 9.70 7.39
N ILE A 115 8.72 9.29 6.75
CA ILE A 115 7.45 8.96 7.38
C ILE A 115 7.34 7.45 7.42
N TRP A 116 7.16 6.89 8.60
CA TRP A 116 6.71 5.51 8.74
C TRP A 116 5.18 5.49 8.72
N SER A 117 4.60 4.77 7.77
CA SER A 117 3.20 4.39 7.82
C SER A 117 2.92 3.69 9.13
N HIS A 118 3.80 2.77 9.54
CA HIS A 118 3.82 2.15 10.86
C HIS A 118 5.15 1.43 11.12
N TRP A 119 5.26 0.75 12.27
CA TRP A 119 6.52 0.26 12.82
C TRP A 119 6.90 -1.18 12.45
N HIS A 120 6.13 -1.87 11.59
CA HIS A 120 6.49 -3.24 11.21
C HIS A 120 7.78 -3.28 10.37
N TRP A 121 8.48 -4.41 10.52
CA TRP A 121 9.82 -4.65 10.01
C TRP A 121 9.97 -4.45 8.49
N ASP A 122 8.90 -4.57 7.73
CA ASP A 122 8.87 -4.40 6.30
C ASP A 122 8.48 -2.99 5.83
N HIS A 123 8.34 -2.04 6.76
CA HIS A 123 8.09 -0.63 6.45
C HIS A 123 9.20 0.27 6.97
N ILE A 124 9.85 -0.12 8.07
CA ILE A 124 10.76 0.76 8.81
C ILE A 124 12.15 0.92 8.18
N GLY A 125 12.59 -0.05 7.36
CA GLY A 125 13.92 -0.09 6.75
C GLY A 125 15.06 0.25 7.71
N ASP A 126 15.96 1.13 7.27
CA ASP A 126 17.09 1.63 8.06
C ASP A 126 17.13 3.16 8.06
N PRO A 127 16.54 3.84 9.07
CA PRO A 127 16.63 5.30 9.16
C PRO A 127 18.07 5.81 9.35
N SER A 128 18.99 4.98 9.85
CA SER A 128 20.39 5.38 10.10
C SER A 128 21.18 5.63 8.82
N SER A 129 20.69 5.15 7.66
CA SER A 129 21.26 5.48 6.36
C SER A 129 20.98 6.92 5.93
N PHE A 130 20.07 7.64 6.58
CA PHE A 130 19.79 9.06 6.34
C PHE A 130 20.56 9.96 7.33
N PRO A 131 20.95 11.19 6.94
CA PRO A 131 21.54 12.16 7.84
C PRO A 131 20.69 12.39 9.10
N HIS A 132 21.32 12.72 10.23
CA HIS A 132 20.63 13.01 11.49
C HIS A 132 19.65 14.19 11.42
N LEU A 133 19.79 15.07 10.42
CA LEU A 133 18.86 16.17 10.15
C LEU A 133 17.52 15.70 9.54
N THR A 134 17.46 14.47 9.02
CA THR A 134 16.22 13.90 8.50
C THR A 134 15.33 13.48 9.66
N ASP A 135 14.19 14.15 9.81
CA ASP A 135 13.16 13.84 10.79
C ASP A 135 12.61 12.42 10.58
N LEU A 136 12.21 11.77 11.67
CA LEU A 136 11.40 10.56 11.62
C LEU A 136 9.98 10.91 12.07
N VAL A 137 9.02 10.76 11.17
CA VAL A 137 7.61 11.08 11.40
C VAL A 137 6.82 9.79 11.60
N VAL A 138 6.01 9.76 12.66
CA VAL A 138 5.22 8.60 13.09
C VAL A 138 3.80 9.03 13.49
N GLY A 139 2.86 8.09 13.45
CA GLY A 139 1.48 8.36 13.85
C GLY A 139 1.22 8.30 15.36
N PRO A 140 -0.01 8.63 15.77
CA PRO A 140 -0.39 8.84 17.17
C PRO A 140 -0.27 7.56 18.02
N GLY A 141 0.23 7.72 19.24
CA GLY A 141 0.47 6.65 20.20
C GLY A 141 1.80 5.91 19.97
N PHE A 142 2.55 6.21 18.92
CA PHE A 142 3.81 5.51 18.63
C PHE A 142 4.81 5.64 19.78
N LYS A 143 5.06 6.86 20.29
CA LYS A 143 6.10 7.06 21.32
C LYS A 143 5.78 6.29 22.59
N ASP A 144 4.52 6.32 23.00
CA ASP A 144 4.06 5.61 24.20
C ASP A 144 4.12 4.08 24.03
N ALA A 145 3.84 3.57 22.82
CA ALA A 145 3.80 2.14 22.57
C ALA A 145 5.17 1.52 22.23
N MET A 146 6.06 2.28 21.60
CA MET A 146 7.29 1.74 20.98
C MET A 146 8.58 2.17 21.67
N LEU A 147 8.55 3.15 22.58
CA LEU A 147 9.75 3.63 23.26
C LEU A 147 9.88 3.06 24.70
N PRO A 148 11.12 2.76 25.15
CA PRO A 148 12.36 2.80 24.36
C PRO A 148 12.47 1.60 23.40
N GLY A 149 13.25 1.76 22.33
CA GLY A 149 13.62 0.68 21.43
C GLY A 149 14.72 -0.23 21.98
N ALA A 150 15.14 -1.23 21.20
CA ALA A 150 16.31 -2.04 21.54
C ALA A 150 17.62 -1.24 21.38
N PRO A 151 18.63 -1.39 22.26
CA PRO A 151 18.76 -2.43 23.27
C PRO A 151 18.11 -2.12 24.64
N ALA A 152 17.70 -0.88 24.93
CA ALA A 152 17.06 -0.55 26.21
C ALA A 152 15.79 -1.38 26.49
N ASN A 153 15.03 -1.71 25.45
CA ASN A 153 13.98 -2.72 25.46
C ASN A 153 14.29 -3.84 24.44
N PRO A 154 14.83 -4.99 24.87
CA PRO A 154 15.18 -6.08 23.95
C PRO A 154 14.00 -6.72 23.21
N GLU A 155 12.79 -6.60 23.73
CA GLU A 155 11.56 -7.12 23.11
C GLU A 155 10.96 -6.13 22.10
N SER A 156 11.46 -4.90 22.04
CA SER A 156 10.99 -3.90 21.09
C SER A 156 11.22 -4.37 19.65
N PRO A 157 10.25 -4.15 18.73
CA PRO A 157 10.43 -4.40 17.31
C PRO A 157 11.33 -3.35 16.64
N ILE A 158 11.47 -2.16 17.24
CA ILE A 158 12.33 -1.07 16.74
C ILE A 158 13.60 -0.91 17.58
N GLN A 159 14.57 -0.17 17.06
CA GLN A 159 15.85 0.11 17.72
C GLN A 159 15.95 1.59 18.16
N GLU A 160 16.70 1.85 19.22
CA GLU A 160 16.97 3.23 19.66
C GLU A 160 17.71 4.04 18.58
N SER A 161 18.56 3.37 17.80
CA SER A 161 19.27 3.96 16.67
C SER A 161 18.35 4.50 15.57
N ASP A 162 17.13 3.98 15.46
CA ASP A 162 16.18 4.40 14.43
C ASP A 162 15.77 5.87 14.64
N TYR A 163 15.67 6.30 15.90
CA TYR A 163 15.26 7.66 16.29
C TYR A 163 16.34 8.46 17.04
N ALA A 164 17.50 7.87 17.33
CA ALA A 164 18.58 8.57 18.02
C ALA A 164 19.13 9.74 17.19
N ASN A 165 19.40 10.85 17.86
CA ASN A 165 20.02 12.06 17.30
C ASN A 165 19.25 12.71 16.14
N ARG A 166 17.97 12.37 15.94
CA ARG A 166 17.07 13.03 14.99
C ARG A 166 15.80 13.49 15.70
N ASN A 167 15.04 14.36 15.06
CA ASN A 167 13.73 14.73 15.56
C ASN A 167 12.74 13.58 15.29
N LEU A 168 12.26 12.94 16.36
CA LEU A 168 11.14 11.99 16.29
C LEU A 168 9.83 12.74 16.46
N ARG A 169 9.09 12.95 15.37
CA ARG A 169 7.88 13.74 15.32
C ARG A 169 6.63 12.85 15.28
N GLU A 170 5.90 12.82 16.38
CA GLU A 170 4.61 12.14 16.45
C GLU A 170 3.50 13.11 16.04
N ILE A 171 2.70 12.73 15.05
CA ILE A 171 1.62 13.58 14.54
C ILE A 171 0.41 13.51 15.47
N SER A 172 -0.15 14.69 15.77
CA SER A 172 -1.44 14.84 16.45
C SER A 172 -2.51 15.25 15.45
N PHE A 173 -3.68 14.63 15.54
CA PHE A 173 -4.87 14.97 14.75
C PHE A 173 -5.88 15.80 15.54
N GLN A 174 -5.50 16.27 16.73
CA GLN A 174 -6.31 17.11 17.60
C GLN A 174 -5.81 18.56 17.56
N GLY A 175 -6.73 19.52 17.62
CA GLY A 175 -6.40 20.94 17.68
C GLY A 175 -7.44 21.83 16.98
N PRO A 176 -7.27 23.16 17.01
CA PRO A 176 -8.17 24.09 16.34
C PRO A 176 -8.19 23.90 14.81
N ASP A 177 -7.09 23.41 14.24
CA ASP A 177 -6.93 23.15 12.81
C ASP A 177 -7.17 21.68 12.44
N SER A 178 -7.93 20.94 13.27
CA SER A 178 -8.25 19.54 13.00
C SER A 178 -8.99 19.42 11.67
N LEU A 179 -8.40 18.69 10.72
CA LEU A 179 -8.97 18.44 9.40
C LEU A 179 -9.47 16.99 9.32
N LYS A 180 -10.40 16.75 8.41
CA LYS A 180 -10.87 15.41 8.06
C LYS A 180 -10.98 15.28 6.54
N ILE A 181 -10.55 14.15 6.00
CA ILE A 181 -10.76 13.77 4.61
C ILE A 181 -11.54 12.45 4.59
N GLY A 182 -12.79 12.53 4.12
CA GLY A 182 -13.74 11.42 4.25
C GLY A 182 -13.98 11.07 5.71
N GLN A 183 -13.61 9.85 6.10
CA GLN A 183 -13.72 9.40 7.50
C GLN A 183 -12.42 9.52 8.31
N PHE A 184 -11.33 9.94 7.68
CA PHE A 184 -10.00 9.97 8.30
C PHE A 184 -9.68 11.34 8.86
N PRO A 185 -9.31 11.47 10.15
CA PRO A 185 -8.58 12.63 10.63
C PRO A 185 -7.34 12.86 9.75
N ALA A 186 -7.10 14.11 9.37
CA ALA A 186 -6.07 14.47 8.41
C ALA A 186 -5.16 15.56 8.98
N PHE A 187 -3.88 15.50 8.61
CA PHE A 187 -2.85 16.48 8.92
C PHE A 187 -2.22 16.94 7.61
N ASP A 188 -2.39 18.21 7.27
CA ASP A 188 -1.75 18.81 6.10
C ASP A 188 -0.27 19.08 6.41
N TYR A 189 0.61 18.29 5.79
CA TYR A 189 2.02 18.29 6.12
C TYR A 189 2.75 19.56 5.66
N PHE A 190 2.36 20.09 4.49
CA PHE A 190 2.96 21.29 3.92
C PHE A 190 2.17 22.56 4.25
N GLY A 191 0.90 22.41 4.63
CA GLY A 191 0.00 23.52 4.97
C GLY A 191 -0.62 24.20 3.76
N ASP A 192 -0.50 23.60 2.58
CA ASP A 192 -0.97 24.10 1.29
C ASP A 192 -1.93 23.14 0.56
N GLY A 193 -2.33 22.06 1.24
CA GLY A 193 -3.24 21.04 0.74
C GLY A 193 -2.67 20.09 -0.31
N SER A 194 -1.34 20.05 -0.48
CA SER A 194 -0.66 19.18 -1.44
C SER A 194 -0.36 17.78 -0.92
N PHE A 195 -0.12 17.61 0.38
CA PHE A 195 0.13 16.30 0.98
C PHE A 195 -0.44 16.21 2.39
N TYR A 196 -1.29 15.20 2.60
CA TYR A 196 -1.91 14.91 3.88
C TYR A 196 -1.41 13.59 4.45
N LEU A 197 -1.23 13.54 5.76
CA LEU A 197 -1.21 12.30 6.52
C LEU A 197 -2.62 12.04 7.05
N LEU A 198 -3.07 10.79 6.97
CA LEU A 198 -4.39 10.36 7.41
C LEU A 198 -4.23 9.35 8.55
N ASP A 199 -4.94 9.56 9.66
CA ASP A 199 -4.99 8.62 10.78
C ASP A 199 -5.79 7.37 10.38
N SER A 200 -5.12 6.24 10.21
CA SER A 200 -5.73 4.99 9.71
C SER A 200 -5.48 3.81 10.67
N PRO A 201 -6.03 3.86 11.89
CA PRO A 201 -5.69 2.93 12.95
C PRO A 201 -6.27 1.53 12.74
N GLY A 202 -5.73 0.56 13.49
CA GLY A 202 -6.23 -0.81 13.58
C GLY A 202 -5.15 -1.84 13.28
N HIS A 203 -4.46 -1.72 12.16
CA HIS A 203 -3.37 -2.65 11.81
C HIS A 203 -2.21 -2.57 12.81
N ALA A 204 -1.77 -1.36 13.14
CA ALA A 204 -0.72 -1.08 14.11
C ALA A 204 -1.02 0.22 14.86
N VAL A 205 -0.44 0.39 16.05
CA VAL A 205 -0.46 1.70 16.74
C VAL A 205 0.22 2.75 15.87
N GLY A 206 -0.44 3.90 15.71
CA GLY A 206 0.07 5.01 14.92
C GLY A 206 0.13 4.74 13.43
N HIS A 207 -0.71 3.83 12.91
CA HIS A 207 -0.77 3.58 11.47
C HIS A 207 -1.28 4.81 10.69
N LEU A 208 -0.57 5.19 9.64
CA LEU A 208 -0.83 6.33 8.79
C LEU A 208 -1.00 5.92 7.32
N CYS A 209 -1.93 6.57 6.62
CA CYS A 209 -1.89 6.65 5.16
C CYS A 209 -1.34 8.02 4.73
N GLY A 210 -0.68 8.08 3.57
CA GLY A 210 -0.38 9.34 2.89
C GLY A 210 -1.40 9.62 1.79
N LEU A 211 -1.76 10.88 1.55
CA LEU A 211 -2.61 11.31 0.45
C LEU A 211 -1.99 12.53 -0.24
N ALA A 212 -1.42 12.32 -1.42
CA ALA A 212 -0.75 13.36 -2.20
C ALA A 212 -1.63 13.82 -3.35
N ARG A 213 -1.84 15.14 -3.47
CA ARG A 213 -2.51 15.74 -4.63
C ARG A 213 -1.55 15.78 -5.81
N THR A 214 -1.90 15.14 -6.91
CA THR A 214 -1.06 15.01 -8.10
C THR A 214 -1.36 16.04 -9.19
N THR A 215 -2.60 16.53 -9.28
CA THR A 215 -3.03 17.60 -10.20
C THR A 215 -4.13 18.44 -9.55
N THR A 216 -4.36 19.66 -10.04
CA THR A 216 -5.43 20.59 -9.56
C THR A 216 -6.51 20.92 -10.60
N SER A 217 -6.40 20.37 -11.82
CA SER A 217 -7.36 20.59 -12.91
C SER A 217 -7.55 19.34 -13.79
N PRO A 218 -8.39 18.38 -13.38
CA PRO A 218 -9.10 18.32 -12.09
C PRO A 218 -8.17 17.94 -10.93
N ASP A 219 -8.68 18.05 -9.71
CA ASP A 219 -8.01 17.46 -8.55
C ASP A 219 -7.87 15.94 -8.71
N THR A 220 -6.64 15.44 -8.60
CA THR A 220 -6.37 13.99 -8.54
C THR A 220 -5.40 13.69 -7.42
N PHE A 221 -5.45 12.48 -6.87
CA PHE A 221 -4.66 12.08 -5.72
C PHE A 221 -4.10 10.66 -5.85
N ILE A 222 -2.95 10.43 -5.22
CA ILE A 222 -2.44 9.10 -4.91
C ILE A 222 -2.54 8.89 -3.40
N LEU A 223 -3.19 7.81 -2.98
CA LEU A 223 -3.22 7.37 -1.60
C LEU A 223 -2.17 6.27 -1.40
N MET A 224 -1.21 6.53 -0.51
CA MET A 224 -0.18 5.59 -0.05
C MET A 224 -0.70 4.92 1.23
N GLY A 225 -1.17 3.68 1.09
CA GLY A 225 -2.02 3.03 2.09
C GLY A 225 -1.27 2.35 3.24
N GLY A 226 0.04 2.13 3.12
CA GLY A 226 0.74 1.23 4.04
C GLY A 226 0.00 -0.10 4.14
N ASP A 227 -0.25 -0.52 5.38
CA ASP A 227 -0.99 -1.73 5.75
C ASP A 227 -2.38 -1.43 6.31
N VAL A 228 -3.02 -0.34 5.85
CA VAL A 228 -4.47 -0.16 6.03
C VAL A 228 -5.24 -1.40 5.55
N CYS A 229 -4.66 -2.12 4.58
CA CYS A 229 -4.85 -3.53 4.32
C CYS A 229 -3.72 -4.07 3.42
N HIS A 230 -3.50 -5.38 3.40
CA HIS A 230 -2.36 -5.99 2.67
C HIS A 230 -2.64 -6.34 1.20
N TYR A 231 -3.88 -6.25 0.74
CA TYR A 231 -4.26 -6.71 -0.60
C TYR A 231 -5.52 -6.02 -1.13
N ALA A 232 -5.56 -5.75 -2.44
CA ALA A 232 -6.69 -5.09 -3.09
C ALA A 232 -8.03 -5.82 -2.86
N GLY A 233 -8.02 -7.15 -2.83
CA GLY A 233 -9.20 -7.96 -2.54
C GLY A 233 -9.77 -7.79 -1.12
N ILE A 234 -9.03 -7.16 -0.19
CA ILE A 234 -9.52 -6.89 1.17
C ILE A 234 -10.47 -5.67 1.20
N PHE A 235 -10.32 -4.75 0.25
CA PHE A 235 -11.19 -3.57 0.15
C PHE A 235 -12.02 -3.51 -1.13
N ARG A 236 -11.78 -4.41 -2.09
CA ARG A 236 -12.55 -4.53 -3.35
C ARG A 236 -13.14 -5.95 -3.53
N PRO A 237 -14.34 -6.08 -4.13
CA PRO A 237 -15.27 -4.99 -4.44
C PRO A 237 -15.85 -4.36 -3.17
N SER A 238 -16.64 -3.30 -3.33
CA SER A 238 -17.42 -2.69 -2.26
C SER A 238 -18.82 -2.33 -2.74
N LYS A 239 -19.71 -1.94 -1.82
CA LYS A 239 -21.05 -1.44 -2.17
C LYS A 239 -21.03 -0.18 -3.06
N PHE A 240 -19.95 0.61 -2.97
CA PHE A 240 -19.71 1.80 -3.78
C PHE A 240 -18.97 1.51 -5.08
N LEU A 241 -18.25 0.39 -5.14
CA LEU A 241 -17.46 -0.04 -6.30
C LEU A 241 -17.63 -1.56 -6.51
N PRO A 242 -18.77 -2.01 -7.07
CA PRO A 242 -19.00 -3.41 -7.39
C PRO A 242 -18.09 -3.86 -8.54
N VAL A 243 -17.88 -5.18 -8.65
CA VAL A 243 -17.19 -5.77 -9.81
C VAL A 243 -17.94 -5.37 -11.09
N PRO A 244 -17.25 -4.85 -12.13
CA PRO A 244 -17.90 -4.45 -13.38
C PRO A 244 -18.28 -5.66 -14.23
N ASP A 245 -19.25 -5.49 -15.12
CA ASP A 245 -19.68 -6.53 -16.06
C ASP A 245 -18.53 -7.01 -16.96
N THR A 246 -17.64 -6.08 -17.32
CA THR A 246 -16.43 -6.36 -18.10
C THR A 246 -15.22 -5.64 -17.51
N ILE A 247 -14.06 -6.28 -17.55
CA ILE A 247 -12.77 -5.73 -17.10
C ILE A 247 -11.85 -5.63 -18.31
N SER A 248 -11.40 -4.42 -18.60
CA SER A 248 -10.41 -4.09 -19.63
C SER A 248 -9.38 -3.11 -19.07
N PRO A 249 -8.06 -3.37 -19.19
CA PRO A 249 -7.44 -4.53 -19.85
C PRO A 249 -7.74 -5.86 -19.11
N HIS A 250 -7.65 -6.99 -19.80
CA HIS A 250 -7.88 -8.30 -19.20
C HIS A 250 -6.83 -8.56 -18.09
N PRO A 251 -7.22 -8.85 -16.84
CA PRO A 251 -6.28 -8.88 -15.71
C PRO A 251 -5.20 -9.98 -15.85
N CYS A 252 -5.54 -11.14 -16.42
CA CYS A 252 -4.58 -12.23 -16.66
C CYS A 252 -3.77 -12.08 -17.96
N HIS A 253 -4.24 -11.25 -18.90
CA HIS A 253 -3.68 -11.11 -20.25
C HIS A 253 -3.69 -9.62 -20.66
N PRO A 254 -3.01 -8.73 -19.92
CA PRO A 254 -3.19 -7.28 -20.06
C PRO A 254 -2.62 -6.70 -21.37
N HIS A 255 -1.86 -7.50 -22.13
CA HIS A 255 -1.27 -7.12 -23.42
C HIS A 255 -2.04 -7.63 -24.63
N GLU A 256 -3.15 -8.36 -24.40
CA GLU A 256 -4.00 -8.90 -25.45
C GLU A 256 -5.29 -8.07 -25.58
N ASP A 257 -5.84 -8.02 -26.80
CA ASP A 257 -7.14 -7.40 -27.07
C ASP A 257 -8.27 -8.29 -26.55
N GLY A 258 -8.46 -8.27 -25.23
CA GLY A 258 -9.44 -9.10 -24.53
C GLY A 258 -10.07 -8.40 -23.32
N VAL A 259 -11.20 -8.93 -22.87
CA VAL A 259 -11.89 -8.49 -21.65
C VAL A 259 -12.21 -9.70 -20.79
N LEU A 260 -12.14 -9.56 -19.48
CA LEU A 260 -12.68 -10.56 -18.56
C LEU A 260 -14.14 -10.19 -18.27
N CYS A 261 -15.05 -11.15 -18.39
CA CYS A 261 -16.45 -11.01 -17.99
C CYS A 261 -16.67 -11.80 -16.69
N PRO A 262 -16.34 -11.25 -15.51
CA PRO A 262 -16.31 -12.01 -14.26
C PRO A 262 -17.70 -12.47 -13.81
N GLY A 263 -18.74 -11.68 -14.12
CA GLY A 263 -20.18 -11.93 -13.93
C GLY A 263 -20.55 -13.07 -12.98
N GLU A 264 -21.20 -14.10 -13.54
CA GLU A 264 -21.75 -15.21 -12.76
C GLU A 264 -20.68 -16.06 -12.06
N ALA A 265 -19.47 -16.15 -12.62
CA ALA A 265 -18.37 -16.89 -12.00
C ALA A 265 -17.96 -16.23 -10.67
N PHE A 266 -17.78 -14.90 -10.64
CA PHE A 266 -17.49 -14.19 -9.39
C PHE A 266 -18.63 -14.33 -8.37
N GLU A 267 -19.89 -14.30 -8.81
CA GLU A 267 -21.01 -14.56 -7.91
C GLU A 267 -20.99 -15.97 -7.31
N ARG A 268 -20.67 -17.00 -8.11
CA ARG A 268 -20.53 -18.39 -7.64
C ARG A 268 -19.40 -18.49 -6.62
N LEU A 269 -18.26 -17.86 -6.87
CA LEU A 269 -17.15 -17.79 -5.93
C LEU A 269 -17.59 -17.23 -4.58
N GLN A 270 -18.21 -16.05 -4.57
CA GLN A 270 -18.66 -15.40 -3.33
C GLN A 270 -19.71 -16.25 -2.61
N LYS A 271 -20.73 -16.76 -3.31
CA LYS A 271 -21.79 -17.60 -2.72
C LYS A 271 -21.22 -18.87 -2.09
N SER A 272 -20.26 -19.53 -2.75
CA SER A 272 -19.61 -20.73 -2.22
C SER A 272 -18.85 -20.48 -0.90
N ARG A 273 -18.49 -19.22 -0.65
CA ARG A 273 -17.75 -18.75 0.52
C ARG A 273 -18.64 -18.05 1.56
N GLY A 274 -19.97 -18.11 1.37
CA GLY A 274 -20.94 -17.48 2.27
C GLY A 274 -20.97 -15.94 2.18
N ARG A 275 -20.56 -15.37 1.04
CA ARG A 275 -20.46 -13.93 0.80
C ARG A 275 -21.44 -13.45 -0.26
N ALA A 276 -21.86 -12.18 -0.17
CA ALA A 276 -22.59 -11.50 -1.23
C ALA A 276 -21.65 -11.08 -2.38
N PRO A 277 -22.16 -10.93 -3.62
CA PRO A 277 -21.35 -10.44 -4.75
C PRO A 277 -20.74 -9.05 -4.55
N THR A 278 -21.30 -8.25 -3.65
CA THR A 278 -20.82 -6.90 -3.31
C THR A 278 -19.86 -6.87 -2.12
N ASP A 279 -19.68 -7.99 -1.44
CA ASP A 279 -18.71 -8.09 -0.35
C ASP A 279 -17.30 -8.12 -0.93
N THR A 280 -16.32 -7.66 -0.16
CA THR A 280 -14.90 -7.75 -0.50
C THR A 280 -14.52 -9.19 -0.80
N LEU A 281 -13.48 -9.38 -1.61
CA LEU A 281 -12.97 -10.73 -1.88
C LEU A 281 -12.50 -11.38 -0.57
N PHE A 282 -11.87 -10.62 0.32
CA PHE A 282 -11.40 -11.10 1.62
C PHE A 282 -11.73 -10.14 2.76
N ASP A 283 -11.76 -10.67 3.98
CA ASP A 283 -11.64 -9.95 5.24
C ASP A 283 -10.19 -10.04 5.71
N LEU A 284 -9.68 -8.97 6.34
CA LEU A 284 -8.38 -8.99 6.99
C LEU A 284 -8.42 -9.83 8.27
N THR A 285 -7.36 -10.61 8.52
CA THR A 285 -7.22 -11.44 9.73
C THR A 285 -5.92 -11.15 10.50
N PHE A 286 -5.15 -10.17 10.04
CA PHE A 286 -3.89 -9.75 10.64
C PHE A 286 -3.87 -8.24 10.92
N GLY A 287 -3.50 -7.88 12.14
CA GLY A 287 -3.48 -6.52 12.66
C GLY A 287 -3.63 -6.55 14.18
N LEU A 288 -3.31 -5.43 14.83
CA LEU A 288 -3.38 -5.27 16.29
C LEU A 288 -4.83 -5.28 16.80
N ASP A 289 -5.72 -4.53 16.16
CA ASP A 289 -7.15 -4.45 16.44
C ASP A 289 -7.92 -4.71 15.13
N LEU A 290 -8.39 -5.95 14.97
CA LEU A 290 -9.06 -6.39 13.74
C LEU A 290 -10.42 -5.71 13.52
N GLU A 291 -11.13 -5.34 14.59
CA GLU A 291 -12.41 -4.65 14.47
C GLU A 291 -12.19 -3.21 13.98
N LEU A 292 -11.23 -2.51 14.59
CA LEU A 292 -10.85 -1.17 14.18
C LEU A 292 -10.24 -1.18 12.78
N ALA A 293 -9.34 -2.11 12.46
CA ALA A 293 -8.77 -2.25 11.12
C ALA A 293 -9.87 -2.48 10.07
N SER A 294 -10.81 -3.39 10.33
CA SER A 294 -11.94 -3.64 9.43
C SER A 294 -12.81 -2.40 9.23
N LYS A 295 -13.03 -1.60 10.27
CA LYS A 295 -13.73 -0.32 10.17
C LYS A 295 -12.94 0.68 9.30
N THR A 296 -11.64 0.83 9.55
CA THR A 296 -10.75 1.72 8.78
C THR A 296 -10.67 1.30 7.31
N THR A 297 -10.61 0.01 7.00
CA THR A 297 -10.67 -0.49 5.61
C THR A 297 -12.01 -0.16 4.95
N LYS A 298 -13.15 -0.27 5.66
CA LYS A 298 -14.45 0.16 5.10
C LYS A 298 -14.49 1.66 4.80
N GLN A 299 -13.82 2.47 5.61
CA GLN A 299 -13.66 3.90 5.35
C GLN A 299 -12.79 4.16 4.11
N LEU A 300 -11.74 3.35 3.88
CA LEU A 300 -10.93 3.43 2.67
C LEU A 300 -11.77 3.18 1.40
N GLN A 301 -12.80 2.34 1.45
CA GLN A 301 -13.69 2.08 0.32
C GLN A 301 -14.43 3.34 -0.17
N GLU A 302 -14.67 4.32 0.71
CA GLU A 302 -15.25 5.62 0.37
C GLU A 302 -14.32 6.46 -0.50
N LEU A 303 -13.00 6.33 -0.31
CA LEU A 303 -11.99 7.01 -1.13
C LEU A 303 -11.71 6.21 -2.41
N ASP A 304 -11.64 4.89 -2.32
CA ASP A 304 -11.28 4.03 -3.44
C ASP A 304 -12.31 4.04 -4.58
N CYS A 305 -13.59 4.27 -4.28
CA CYS A 305 -14.62 4.40 -5.31
C CYS A 305 -14.52 5.71 -6.10
N ASN A 306 -13.73 6.69 -5.65
CA ASN A 306 -13.51 7.94 -6.36
C ASN A 306 -12.46 7.75 -7.47
N GLU A 307 -12.85 7.98 -8.72
CA GLU A 307 -11.96 7.86 -9.89
C GLU A 307 -10.82 8.91 -9.93
N ASN A 308 -10.86 9.92 -9.06
CA ASN A 308 -9.78 10.89 -8.86
C ASN A 308 -8.79 10.46 -7.77
N ILE A 309 -8.95 9.28 -7.15
CA ILE A 309 -8.02 8.75 -6.14
C ILE A 309 -7.48 7.41 -6.59
N PHE A 310 -6.16 7.34 -6.76
CA PHE A 310 -5.44 6.10 -7.00
C PHE A 310 -4.91 5.54 -5.68
N VAL A 311 -5.60 4.51 -5.17
CA VAL A 311 -5.22 3.82 -3.92
C VAL A 311 -4.14 2.78 -4.20
N VAL A 312 -3.01 2.91 -3.51
CA VAL A 312 -1.85 2.00 -3.57
C VAL A 312 -1.53 1.52 -2.16
N VAL A 313 -1.72 0.23 -1.87
CA VAL A 313 -1.31 -0.40 -0.60
C VAL A 313 0.08 -1.00 -0.72
N ALA A 314 0.79 -1.17 0.41
CA ALA A 314 2.23 -1.47 0.41
C ALA A 314 2.60 -2.77 -0.30
N HIS A 315 1.69 -3.75 -0.30
CA HIS A 315 1.93 -5.09 -0.88
C HIS A 315 1.16 -5.34 -2.18
N ASP A 316 0.72 -4.29 -2.89
CA ASP A 316 0.02 -4.44 -4.16
C ASP A 316 1.00 -4.75 -5.31
N SER A 317 1.16 -6.04 -5.61
CA SER A 317 1.99 -6.51 -6.73
C SER A 317 1.49 -6.02 -8.09
N THR A 318 0.20 -5.71 -8.23
CA THR A 318 -0.37 -5.26 -9.51
C THR A 318 0.01 -3.82 -9.80
N VAL A 319 0.11 -2.98 -8.77
CA VAL A 319 0.66 -1.64 -8.90
C VAL A 319 2.17 -1.70 -9.15
N ARG A 320 2.91 -2.53 -8.41
CA ARG A 320 4.35 -2.77 -8.68
C ARG A 320 4.60 -3.11 -10.15
N ASP A 321 3.80 -4.00 -10.74
CA ASP A 321 4.01 -4.45 -12.12
C ASP A 321 3.44 -3.48 -13.17
N GLY A 322 2.50 -2.62 -12.78
CA GLY A 322 1.68 -1.83 -13.69
C GLY A 322 2.10 -0.37 -13.88
N VAL A 323 2.93 0.18 -12.99
CA VAL A 323 3.35 1.59 -13.03
C VAL A 323 4.87 1.72 -13.14
N PRO A 324 5.40 2.81 -13.74
CA PRO A 324 6.84 3.03 -13.74
C PRO A 324 7.34 3.34 -12.32
N HIS A 325 8.53 2.86 -12.00
CA HIS A 325 9.18 3.13 -10.72
C HIS A 325 10.05 4.37 -10.79
N PHE A 326 10.47 4.85 -9.62
CA PHE A 326 11.48 5.87 -9.43
C PHE A 326 12.69 5.57 -10.35
N PRO A 327 13.18 6.57 -11.11
CA PRO A 327 12.96 8.02 -10.92
C PRO A 327 11.74 8.62 -11.62
N LYS A 328 10.84 7.83 -12.23
CA LYS A 328 9.66 8.36 -12.93
C LYS A 328 8.58 8.83 -11.95
N SER A 329 7.92 9.92 -12.30
CA SER A 329 6.76 10.46 -11.56
C SER A 329 5.47 9.71 -11.94
N LEU A 330 4.55 9.67 -10.99
CA LEU A 330 3.19 9.16 -11.13
C LEU A 330 2.14 10.28 -11.14
N ASN A 331 2.51 11.56 -11.17
CA ASN A 331 1.51 12.64 -11.11
C ASN A 331 0.48 12.60 -12.26
N ASP A 332 0.87 12.06 -13.42
CA ASP A 332 0.03 11.90 -14.60
C ASP A 332 -0.73 10.56 -14.61
N TRP A 333 -0.82 9.85 -13.48
CA TRP A 333 -1.41 8.51 -13.40
C TRP A 333 -2.82 8.43 -13.99
N LYS A 334 -3.64 9.48 -13.83
CA LYS A 334 -5.03 9.50 -14.31
C LYS A 334 -5.07 9.61 -15.83
N GLU A 335 -4.27 10.52 -16.40
CA GLU A 335 -4.14 10.68 -17.86
C GLU A 335 -3.61 9.39 -18.52
N ARG A 336 -2.62 8.75 -17.88
CA ARG A 336 -2.05 7.48 -18.33
C ARG A 336 -2.95 6.26 -18.10
N GLY A 337 -4.11 6.45 -17.47
CA GLY A 337 -5.10 5.41 -17.26
C GLY A 337 -4.73 4.37 -16.19
N PHE A 338 -3.69 4.60 -15.37
CA PHE A 338 -3.24 3.64 -14.36
C PHE A 338 -4.32 3.31 -13.34
N GLY A 339 -5.01 4.33 -12.81
CA GLY A 339 -6.05 4.11 -11.81
C GLY A 339 -7.23 3.29 -12.33
N LYS A 340 -7.57 3.43 -13.62
CA LYS A 340 -8.60 2.61 -14.27
C LYS A 340 -8.08 1.21 -14.58
N GLY A 341 -6.92 1.10 -15.22
CA GLY A 341 -6.35 -0.16 -15.69
C GLY A 341 -5.95 -1.11 -14.56
N LEU A 342 -5.56 -0.58 -13.40
CA LEU A 342 -5.09 -1.38 -12.26
C LEU A 342 -6.17 -1.63 -11.20
N LYS A 343 -7.35 -0.99 -11.30
CA LYS A 343 -8.41 -1.09 -10.27
C LYS A 343 -8.82 -2.54 -9.96
N TRP A 344 -8.90 -3.36 -11.01
CA TRP A 344 -9.29 -4.78 -10.95
C TRP A 344 -8.18 -5.74 -11.35
N ALA A 345 -6.94 -5.24 -11.51
CA ALA A 345 -5.81 -6.07 -11.96
C ALA A 345 -5.49 -7.20 -10.97
N PHE A 346 -5.78 -7.03 -9.68
CA PHE A 346 -5.60 -8.07 -8.65
C PHE A 346 -6.40 -9.35 -8.95
N LEU A 347 -7.48 -9.29 -9.73
CA LEU A 347 -8.21 -10.48 -10.15
C LEU A 347 -7.36 -11.41 -11.06
N ARG A 348 -6.17 -10.99 -11.51
CA ARG A 348 -5.20 -11.87 -12.15
C ARG A 348 -4.77 -13.02 -11.24
N ASP A 349 -4.76 -12.80 -9.92
CA ASP A 349 -4.33 -13.82 -8.96
C ASP A 349 -5.37 -14.97 -8.83
N LEU A 350 -6.56 -14.77 -9.40
CA LEU A 350 -7.63 -15.77 -9.50
C LEU A 350 -7.55 -16.58 -10.81
N GLU A 351 -6.43 -16.52 -11.56
CA GLU A 351 -6.21 -17.25 -12.83
C GLU A 351 -6.73 -18.70 -12.78
N LYS A 352 -6.32 -19.49 -11.78
CA LYS A 352 -6.77 -20.89 -11.65
C LYS A 352 -8.28 -21.03 -11.45
N TYR A 353 -8.89 -20.09 -10.74
CA TYR A 353 -10.33 -20.09 -10.55
C TYR A 353 -11.04 -19.78 -11.88
N TRP A 354 -10.56 -18.79 -12.63
CA TRP A 354 -11.10 -18.47 -13.94
C TRP A 354 -10.94 -19.61 -14.96
N GLU A 355 -9.80 -20.31 -14.96
CA GLU A 355 -9.62 -21.54 -15.75
C GLU A 355 -10.69 -22.60 -15.38
N SER A 356 -10.96 -22.79 -14.08
CA SER A 356 -11.95 -23.78 -13.62
C SER A 356 -13.40 -23.43 -14.00
N GLU A 357 -13.68 -22.15 -14.23
CA GLU A 357 -14.98 -21.64 -14.66
C GLU A 357 -15.08 -21.52 -16.19
N GLY A 358 -14.05 -21.94 -16.94
CA GLY A 358 -14.01 -21.88 -18.40
C GLY A 358 -13.87 -20.47 -18.97
N LEU A 359 -13.39 -19.52 -18.16
CA LEU A 359 -13.17 -18.13 -18.57
C LEU A 359 -11.75 -17.88 -19.10
N LEU A 360 -10.83 -18.84 -18.92
CA LEU A 360 -9.49 -18.85 -19.49
C LEU A 360 -9.21 -20.21 -20.14
N GLU A 361 -8.45 -20.22 -21.24
CA GLU A 361 -7.92 -21.47 -21.79
C GLU A 361 -6.85 -22.01 -20.84
N SER A 362 -6.87 -23.32 -20.54
CA SER A 362 -5.86 -23.87 -19.64
C SER A 362 -4.48 -23.85 -20.31
N ARG A 363 -3.40 -23.69 -19.54
CA ARG A 363 -2.03 -23.78 -20.11
C ARG A 363 -1.77 -25.07 -20.88
N LYS A 364 -2.47 -26.16 -20.58
CA LYS A 364 -2.38 -27.42 -21.36
C LYS A 364 -2.97 -27.30 -22.75
N ASP A 365 -4.08 -26.58 -22.91
CA ASP A 365 -4.76 -26.40 -24.20
C ASP A 365 -3.92 -25.51 -25.14
N LEU A 366 -3.22 -24.53 -24.58
CA LEU A 366 -2.29 -23.66 -25.31
C LEU A 366 -1.03 -24.42 -25.77
N ASP A 367 -0.47 -25.27 -24.91
CA ASP A 367 0.68 -26.12 -25.25
C ASP A 367 0.34 -27.18 -26.31
N GLU A 368 -0.89 -27.69 -26.34
CA GLU A 368 -1.36 -28.61 -27.38
C GLU A 368 -1.60 -27.89 -28.72
N LYS A 369 -2.21 -26.68 -28.71
CA LYS A 369 -2.35 -25.85 -29.92
C LYS A 369 -1.01 -25.37 -30.48
N ALA A 370 -0.01 -25.12 -29.64
CA ALA A 370 1.32 -24.72 -30.11
C ALA A 370 2.12 -25.89 -30.72
N ARG A 371 1.68 -27.13 -30.49
CA ARG A 371 2.29 -28.36 -31.02
C ARG A 371 1.56 -28.94 -32.25
N SER A 372 0.39 -28.39 -32.58
CA SER A 372 -0.38 -28.68 -33.81
C SER A 372 -0.11 -27.64 -34.88
#